data_AF-A0A921SP44-F1
#
_entry.id   AF-A0A921SP44-F1
#
_cell.length_a   1.000
_cell.length_b   1.000
_cell.length_c   1.000
_cell.angle_alpha   90.00
_cell.angle_beta   90.00
_cell.angle_gamma   90.00
#
_symmetry.space_group_name_H-M   'P 1'
#
loop_
_entity.id
_entity.type
_entity.pdbx_description
1 polymer ?
#
loop_
_entity_poly.entity_id
_entity_poly.type
_entity_poly.pdbx_seq_one_letter_code
_entity_poly.pdbx_strand_id
1 'polypeptide(L)'
;MANRTHPVEVGEGDMVILASSLVPGNENAVFRVINGLMKLGAKVVHKGSAKIHVSGHASAAELLYTYNIVQPRGVMPVHGEWRHLLANGELARQTGVPEDRIVLAENGYVVDLVDGVPRVVGAHPMKDLFVDGSSVGGITEADLKDRLTLAGEGFVSIFMAVDGSRREVIAGPEIHTRGVAEDADTFKTIAPKVEAAVLEALRNGTKDRHQLQQIIRRTIGRWISSKLRRKPMIVPQVVVL
;
A
#
# COMPACT_ATOMS: atom_id res chain seq x y z
N MET A 1 15.40 5.17 -22.70
CA MET A 1 16.47 4.38 -23.35
C MET A 1 16.13 2.90 -23.35
N ALA A 2 16.13 2.19 -22.20
CA ALA A 2 15.84 0.75 -22.11
C ALA A 2 14.51 0.31 -22.76
N ASN A 3 13.45 1.11 -22.62
CA ASN A 3 12.12 0.85 -23.20
C ASN A 3 11.93 1.41 -24.63
N ARG A 4 13.00 1.94 -25.27
CA ARG A 4 12.96 2.56 -26.61
C ARG A 4 11.98 3.73 -26.81
N THR A 5 11.61 4.42 -25.73
CA THR A 5 10.75 5.61 -25.78
C THR A 5 11.52 6.94 -25.71
N HIS A 6 12.86 6.89 -25.72
CA HIS A 6 13.71 8.08 -25.59
C HIS A 6 14.38 8.38 -26.94
N PRO A 7 14.62 9.66 -27.30
CA PRO A 7 15.31 10.03 -28.54
C PRO A 7 16.76 9.53 -28.67
N VAL A 8 17.34 9.04 -27.56
CA VAL A 8 18.68 8.44 -27.52
C VAL A 8 18.51 6.95 -27.39
N GLU A 9 19.14 6.23 -28.30
CA GLU A 9 19.14 4.78 -28.37
C GLU A 9 20.40 4.22 -27.72
N VAL A 10 20.28 3.00 -27.23
CA VAL A 10 21.37 2.25 -26.59
C VAL A 10 21.45 0.90 -27.28
N GLY A 11 22.65 0.44 -27.59
CA GLY A 11 22.87 -0.76 -28.38
C GLY A 11 24.18 -1.49 -28.07
N GLU A 12 24.60 -2.33 -29.01
CA GLU A 12 25.89 -3.01 -28.95
C GLU A 12 27.05 -2.02 -28.91
N GLY A 13 28.04 -2.29 -28.05
CA GLY A 13 29.20 -1.42 -27.85
C GLY A 13 29.02 -0.37 -26.76
N ASP A 14 27.78 -0.06 -26.35
CA ASP A 14 27.52 0.89 -25.27
C ASP A 14 27.79 0.26 -23.89
N MET A 15 28.27 1.10 -22.97
CA MET A 15 28.38 0.76 -21.55
C MET A 15 27.49 1.68 -20.71
N VAL A 16 26.60 1.07 -19.93
CA VAL A 16 25.73 1.80 -19.00
C VAL A 16 26.16 1.47 -17.57
N ILE A 17 26.55 2.51 -16.82
CA ILE A 17 26.99 2.39 -15.43
C ILE A 17 25.87 2.88 -14.51
N LEU A 18 25.33 1.97 -13.70
CA LEU A 18 24.36 2.28 -12.65
C LEU A 18 25.10 2.51 -11.33
N ALA A 19 25.62 3.72 -11.13
CA ALA A 19 26.40 4.11 -9.95
C ALA A 19 25.53 4.35 -8.68
N SER A 20 24.46 3.57 -8.53
CA SER A 20 23.52 3.63 -7.41
C SER A 20 23.31 2.24 -6.81
N SER A 21 22.76 2.22 -5.59
CA SER A 21 22.27 0.99 -4.96
C SER A 21 20.78 0.77 -5.25
N LEU A 22 20.34 -0.47 -5.02
CA LEU A 22 18.92 -0.77 -4.90
C LEU A 22 18.42 -0.19 -3.58
N VAL A 23 17.30 0.51 -3.64
CA VAL A 23 16.58 0.99 -2.45
C VAL A 23 15.45 0.00 -2.19
N PRO A 24 15.25 -0.47 -0.94
CA PRO A 24 14.17 -1.40 -0.64
C PRO A 24 12.84 -1.00 -1.28
N GLY A 25 12.27 -1.88 -2.10
CA GLY A 25 11.02 -1.66 -2.83
C GLY A 25 11.18 -1.28 -4.30
N ASN A 26 12.38 -0.93 -4.78
CA ASN A 26 12.62 -0.57 -6.19
C ASN A 26 13.31 -1.66 -7.02
N GLU A 27 13.66 -2.81 -6.43
CA GLU A 27 14.50 -3.85 -7.01
C GLU A 27 13.95 -4.32 -8.35
N ASN A 28 12.65 -4.66 -8.39
CA ASN A 28 11.98 -5.13 -9.59
C ASN A 28 12.02 -4.11 -10.75
N ALA A 29 11.88 -2.82 -10.43
CA ALA A 29 11.92 -1.77 -11.45
C ALA A 29 13.34 -1.63 -12.02
N VAL A 30 14.36 -1.62 -11.17
CA VAL A 30 15.76 -1.52 -11.59
C VAL A 30 16.19 -2.75 -12.40
N PHE A 31 15.82 -3.96 -11.98
CA PHE A 31 16.13 -5.17 -12.73
C PHE A 31 15.45 -5.21 -14.10
N ARG A 32 14.23 -4.69 -14.24
CA ARG A 32 13.61 -4.53 -15.57
C ARG A 32 14.42 -3.62 -16.49
N VAL A 33 14.96 -2.51 -15.96
CA VAL A 33 15.82 -1.61 -16.74
C VAL A 33 17.13 -2.31 -17.13
N ILE A 34 17.79 -3.00 -16.20
CA ILE A 34 19.02 -3.77 -16.48
C ILE A 34 18.75 -4.79 -17.60
N ASN A 35 17.72 -5.61 -17.45
CA ASN A 35 17.35 -6.63 -18.44
C ASN A 35 17.04 -6.00 -19.81
N GLY A 36 16.32 -4.88 -19.83
CA GLY A 36 16.02 -4.13 -21.05
C GLY A 36 17.29 -3.64 -21.75
N LEU A 37 18.23 -3.02 -21.02
CA LEU A 37 19.50 -2.54 -21.57
C LEU A 37 20.38 -3.68 -22.09
N MET A 38 20.51 -4.76 -21.32
CA MET A 38 21.30 -5.92 -21.73
C MET A 38 20.69 -6.62 -22.97
N LYS A 39 19.35 -6.68 -23.06
CA LYS A 39 18.66 -7.21 -24.25
C LYS A 39 18.94 -6.39 -25.52
N LEU A 40 19.32 -5.11 -25.37
CA LEU A 40 19.72 -4.24 -26.48
C LEU A 40 21.20 -4.42 -26.88
N GLY A 41 21.97 -5.25 -26.17
CA GLY A 41 23.38 -5.48 -26.45
C GLY A 41 24.33 -4.59 -25.64
N ALA A 42 23.81 -3.70 -24.78
CA ALA A 42 24.65 -2.86 -23.95
C ALA A 42 25.26 -3.63 -22.77
N LYS A 43 26.50 -3.29 -22.42
CA LYS A 43 27.17 -3.77 -21.23
C LYS A 43 26.72 -2.96 -20.01
N VAL A 44 26.05 -3.60 -19.07
CA VAL A 44 25.57 -2.93 -17.84
C VAL A 44 26.50 -3.24 -16.68
N VAL A 45 26.97 -2.19 -15.98
CA VAL A 45 27.79 -2.29 -14.77
C VAL A 45 26.99 -1.73 -13.60
N HIS A 46 26.81 -2.52 -12.53
CA HIS A 46 26.02 -2.15 -11.35
C HIS A 46 26.75 -2.55 -10.06
N LYS A 47 26.24 -2.14 -8.88
CA LYS A 47 26.85 -2.44 -7.57
C LYS A 47 27.16 -3.94 -7.34
N GLY A 48 26.33 -4.83 -7.89
CA GLY A 48 26.53 -6.29 -7.78
C GLY A 48 27.68 -6.82 -8.63
N SER A 49 28.04 -6.12 -9.71
CA SER A 49 29.13 -6.52 -10.61
C SER A 49 30.45 -5.82 -10.30
N ALA A 50 30.42 -4.63 -9.69
CA ALA A 50 31.62 -3.84 -9.40
C ALA A 50 31.43 -2.88 -8.21
N LYS A 51 32.55 -2.50 -7.56
CA LYS A 51 32.57 -1.51 -6.46
C LYS A 51 32.45 -0.07 -6.98
N ILE A 52 31.27 0.29 -7.46
CA ILE A 52 31.00 1.58 -8.12
C ILE A 52 30.10 2.52 -7.30
N HIS A 53 29.65 2.08 -6.12
CA HIS A 53 28.76 2.84 -5.27
C HIS A 53 29.06 2.54 -3.80
N VAL A 54 29.01 3.58 -2.97
CA VAL A 54 29.10 3.51 -1.51
C VAL A 54 27.85 4.11 -0.90
N SER A 55 27.49 3.66 0.30
CA SER A 55 26.41 4.26 1.07
C SER A 55 26.75 5.71 1.41
N GLY A 56 25.76 6.60 1.40
CA GLY A 56 25.86 7.93 1.99
C GLY A 56 25.69 7.94 3.51
N HIS A 57 25.34 6.81 4.11
CA HIS A 57 25.13 6.63 5.55
C HIS A 57 26.24 5.79 6.17
N ALA A 58 26.63 6.18 7.39
CA ALA A 58 27.64 5.51 8.20
C ALA A 58 27.27 4.05 8.50
N SER A 59 28.26 3.16 8.38
CA SER A 59 28.17 1.77 8.83
C SER A 59 28.44 1.68 10.34
N ALA A 60 28.24 0.49 10.93
CA ALA A 60 28.41 0.27 12.36
C ALA A 60 29.77 0.74 12.91
N ALA A 61 30.87 0.49 12.19
CA ALA A 61 32.21 0.92 12.62
C ALA A 61 32.36 2.45 12.65
N GLU A 62 31.77 3.16 11.70
CA GLU A 62 31.79 4.63 11.63
C GLU A 62 30.90 5.25 12.72
N LEU A 63 29.77 4.61 13.04
CA LEU A 63 28.90 5.00 14.16
C LEU A 63 29.61 4.78 15.51
N LEU A 64 30.27 3.63 15.70
CA LEU A 64 31.09 3.38 16.90
C LEU A 64 32.21 4.42 17.03
N TYR A 65 32.88 4.74 15.94
CA TYR A 65 33.91 5.79 15.92
C TYR A 65 33.33 7.14 16.34
N THR A 66 32.16 7.50 15.79
CA THR A 66 31.44 8.73 16.15
C THR A 66 31.09 8.79 17.62
N TYR A 67 30.53 7.72 18.20
CA TYR A 67 30.19 7.67 19.61
C TYR A 67 31.42 7.76 20.52
N ASN A 68 32.53 7.14 20.15
CA ASN A 68 33.78 7.24 20.91
C ASN A 68 34.42 8.64 20.86
N ILE A 69 34.23 9.41 19.78
CA ILE A 69 34.68 10.80 19.70
C ILE A 69 33.77 11.73 20.50
N VAL A 70 32.46 11.60 20.29
CA VAL A 70 31.47 12.52 20.87
C VAL A 70 31.30 12.28 22.37
N GLN A 71 31.46 11.03 22.82
CA GLN A 71 31.24 10.58 24.20
C GLN A 71 29.93 11.12 24.80
N PRO A 72 28.78 10.85 24.15
CA PRO A 72 27.52 11.48 24.55
C PRO A 72 27.07 10.98 25.92
N ARG A 73 26.48 11.88 26.71
CA ARG A 73 25.88 11.52 28.01
C ARG A 73 24.63 10.66 27.88
N GLY A 74 23.95 10.72 26.74
CA GLY A 74 22.75 9.96 26.38
C GLY A 74 22.52 10.07 24.87
N VAL A 75 21.78 9.12 24.30
CA VAL A 75 21.60 8.98 22.85
C VAL A 75 20.14 8.72 22.50
N MET A 76 19.65 9.40 21.48
CA MET A 76 18.39 9.06 20.82
C MET A 76 18.69 8.70 19.37
N PRO A 77 18.70 7.40 19.00
CA PRO A 77 18.85 6.99 17.61
C PRO A 77 17.73 7.57 16.75
N VAL A 78 18.08 8.10 15.58
CA VAL A 78 17.13 8.66 14.60
C VAL A 78 17.41 8.12 13.20
N HIS A 79 16.52 8.42 12.25
CA HIS A 79 16.67 8.14 10.83
C HIS A 79 16.85 6.64 10.49
N GLY A 80 15.80 5.85 10.75
CA GLY A 80 15.69 4.48 10.29
C GLY A 80 14.41 3.82 10.80
N GLU A 81 14.04 2.68 10.21
CA GLU A 81 13.03 1.78 10.78
C GLU A 81 13.44 1.30 12.18
N TRP A 82 12.48 0.82 12.97
CA TRP A 82 12.69 0.40 14.36
C TRP A 82 13.89 -0.52 14.57
N ARG A 83 14.10 -1.51 13.68
CA ARG A 83 15.27 -2.41 13.71
C ARG A 83 16.61 -1.68 13.61
N HIS A 84 16.68 -0.58 12.87
CA HIS A 84 17.88 0.24 12.75
C HIS A 84 18.10 1.07 14.01
N LEU A 85 17.02 1.62 14.59
CA LEU A 85 17.09 2.40 15.83
C LEU A 85 17.59 1.53 16.98
N LEU A 86 17.04 0.32 17.11
CA LEU A 86 17.50 -0.70 18.06
C LEU A 86 18.99 -1.02 17.89
N ALA A 87 19.41 -1.34 16.67
CA ALA A 87 20.80 -1.67 16.39
C ALA A 87 21.75 -0.50 16.68
N ASN A 88 21.36 0.73 16.33
CA ASN A 88 22.17 1.92 16.60
C ASN A 88 22.25 2.24 18.10
N GLY A 89 21.15 2.08 18.84
CA GLY A 89 21.16 2.16 20.31
C GLY A 89 22.12 1.15 20.93
N GLU A 90 22.13 -0.08 20.43
CA GLU A 90 23.07 -1.11 20.88
C GLU A 90 24.54 -0.72 20.60
N LEU A 91 24.84 -0.11 19.45
CA LEU A 91 26.17 0.44 19.18
C LEU A 91 26.56 1.54 20.16
N ALA A 92 25.64 2.45 20.50
CA ALA A 92 25.89 3.48 21.52
C ALA A 92 26.20 2.84 22.88
N ARG A 93 25.44 1.83 23.29
CA ARG A 93 25.66 1.07 24.54
C ARG A 93 27.05 0.44 24.59
N GLN A 94 27.52 -0.14 23.48
CA GLN A 94 28.86 -0.74 23.38
C GLN A 94 30.00 0.26 23.58
N THR A 95 29.76 1.55 23.36
CA THR A 95 30.74 2.62 23.62
C THR A 95 30.68 3.19 25.04
N GLY A 96 29.86 2.61 25.92
CA GLY A 96 29.77 3.00 27.33
C GLY A 96 28.63 3.97 27.66
N VAL A 97 27.74 4.28 26.71
CA VAL A 97 26.52 5.04 27.02
C VAL A 97 25.62 4.17 27.92
N PRO A 98 25.19 4.66 29.10
CA PRO A 98 24.31 3.91 29.99
C PRO A 98 22.98 3.57 29.30
N GLU A 99 22.49 2.35 29.51
CA GLU A 99 21.27 1.85 28.87
C GLU A 99 20.04 2.71 29.19
N ASP A 100 19.95 3.20 30.43
CA ASP A 100 18.90 4.11 30.91
C ASP A 100 18.97 5.52 30.28
N ARG A 101 20.00 5.80 29.48
CA ARG A 101 20.19 7.06 28.74
C ARG A 101 20.12 6.87 27.22
N ILE A 102 19.72 5.68 26.76
CA ILE A 102 19.46 5.41 25.34
C ILE A 102 17.95 5.40 25.14
N VAL A 103 17.44 6.41 24.43
CA VAL A 103 16.00 6.58 24.20
C VAL A 103 15.66 6.17 22.78
N LEU A 104 14.86 5.12 22.65
CA LEU A 104 14.21 4.76 21.39
C LEU A 104 12.85 5.44 21.34
N ALA A 105 12.63 6.27 20.32
CA ALA A 105 11.42 7.07 20.16
C ALA A 105 10.82 6.87 18.77
N GLU A 106 9.49 6.86 18.72
CA GLU A 106 8.73 6.89 17.46
C GLU A 106 8.32 8.32 17.13
N ASN A 107 7.87 8.54 15.88
CA ASN A 107 7.37 9.85 15.46
C ASN A 107 6.25 10.32 16.39
N GLY A 108 6.37 11.55 16.89
CA GLY A 108 5.41 12.16 17.82
C GLY A 108 5.75 12.00 19.30
N TYR A 109 6.72 11.18 19.67
CA TYR A 109 7.14 11.07 21.08
C TYR A 109 7.84 12.36 21.52
N VAL A 110 7.56 12.79 22.76
CA VAL A 110 8.19 13.95 23.40
C VAL A 110 9.26 13.46 24.36
N VAL A 111 10.50 13.89 24.12
CA VAL A 111 11.66 13.52 24.93
C VAL A 111 12.21 14.76 25.63
N ASP A 112 12.12 14.78 26.95
CA ASP A 112 12.75 15.81 27.78
C ASP A 112 14.21 15.47 28.02
N LEU A 113 15.05 16.50 28.07
CA LEU A 113 16.45 16.41 28.44
C LEU A 113 16.72 17.28 29.67
N VAL A 114 16.31 16.81 30.85
CA VAL A 114 16.53 17.50 32.12
C VAL A 114 17.86 17.04 32.71
N ASP A 115 18.74 17.98 33.05
CA ASP A 115 20.08 17.73 33.60
C ASP A 115 20.92 16.72 32.79
N GLY A 116 20.67 16.64 31.48
CA GLY A 116 21.36 15.72 30.57
C GLY A 116 20.86 14.27 30.62
N VAL A 117 19.73 13.99 31.27
CA VAL A 117 19.08 12.68 31.29
C VAL A 117 17.87 12.69 30.35
N PRO A 118 17.94 11.96 29.21
CA PRO A 118 16.83 11.92 28.26
C PRO A 118 15.70 11.01 28.79
N ARG A 119 14.45 11.47 28.75
CA ARG A 119 13.27 10.69 29.15
C ARG A 119 12.09 10.96 28.23
N VAL A 120 11.39 9.91 27.84
CA VAL A 120 10.08 10.05 27.16
C VAL A 120 9.07 10.54 28.21
N VAL A 121 8.47 11.70 27.97
CA VAL A 121 7.52 12.34 28.91
C VAL A 121 6.10 12.42 28.36
N GLY A 122 5.91 12.09 27.09
CA GLY A 122 4.60 12.07 26.47
C GLY A 122 4.67 11.79 24.98
N ALA A 123 3.54 12.03 24.32
CA ALA A 123 3.41 11.95 22.88
C ALA A 123 2.47 13.05 22.38
N HIS A 124 2.78 13.59 21.22
CA HIS A 124 1.93 14.50 20.47
C HIS A 124 1.23 13.74 19.34
N PRO A 125 -0.08 13.93 19.13
CA PRO A 125 -0.79 13.29 18.02
C PRO A 125 -0.17 13.69 16.69
N MET A 126 0.31 12.69 15.94
CA MET A 126 0.80 12.85 14.58
C MET A 126 -0.21 12.25 13.61
N LYS A 127 -0.24 12.79 12.38
CA LYS A 127 -1.02 12.24 11.28
C LYS A 127 -0.17 12.24 10.03
N ASP A 128 -0.26 11.17 9.27
CA ASP A 128 0.34 11.12 7.94
C ASP A 128 -0.45 12.04 6.99
N LEU A 129 0.29 12.78 6.18
CA LEU A 129 -0.26 13.68 5.18
C LEU A 129 0.12 13.15 3.80
N PHE A 130 -0.87 12.61 3.09
CA PHE A 130 -0.67 12.12 1.73
C PHE A 130 -0.79 13.27 0.72
N VAL A 131 0.06 13.25 -0.31
CA VAL A 131 0.03 14.19 -1.43
C VAL A 131 -0.22 13.41 -2.71
N ASP A 132 -1.26 13.80 -3.46
CA ASP A 132 -1.60 13.20 -4.75
C ASP A 132 -1.98 14.28 -5.77
N GLY A 133 -1.12 14.45 -6.77
CA GLY A 133 -1.22 15.54 -7.73
C GLY A 133 -1.19 16.90 -7.03
N SER A 134 -2.23 17.71 -7.25
CA SER A 134 -2.41 19.01 -6.60
C SER A 134 -3.11 18.94 -5.23
N SER A 135 -3.58 17.75 -4.81
CA SER A 135 -4.27 17.56 -3.53
C SER A 135 -3.27 17.26 -2.42
N VAL A 136 -3.30 18.07 -1.36
CA VAL A 136 -2.50 17.89 -0.15
C VAL A 136 -3.44 17.54 1.00
N GLY A 137 -3.26 16.37 1.60
CA GLY A 137 -4.08 15.89 2.72
C GLY A 137 -5.51 15.51 2.37
N GLY A 138 -5.90 15.55 1.09
CA GLY A 138 -7.23 15.13 0.65
C GLY A 138 -7.41 13.62 0.54
N ILE A 139 -6.31 12.86 0.60
CA ILE A 139 -6.35 11.39 0.58
C ILE A 139 -6.24 10.85 1.99
N THR A 140 -7.07 9.87 2.28
CA THR A 140 -7.09 9.13 3.53
C THR A 140 -6.58 7.71 3.36
N GLU A 141 -6.27 7.03 4.46
CA GLU A 141 -5.97 5.58 4.44
C GLU A 141 -7.13 4.75 3.87
N ALA A 142 -8.37 5.19 4.06
CA ALA A 142 -9.54 4.52 3.50
C ALA A 142 -9.52 4.58 1.96
N ASP A 143 -9.18 5.74 1.39
CA ASP A 143 -9.03 5.89 -0.06
C ASP A 143 -7.90 5.01 -0.61
N LEU A 144 -6.78 4.90 0.11
CA LEU A 144 -5.69 4.01 -0.26
C LEU A 144 -6.11 2.54 -0.22
N LYS A 145 -6.87 2.14 0.80
CA LYS A 145 -7.43 0.79 0.91
C LYS A 145 -8.40 0.48 -0.23
N ASP A 146 -9.23 1.44 -0.63
CA ASP A 146 -10.12 1.31 -1.76
C ASP A 146 -9.32 1.15 -3.07
N ARG A 147 -8.28 1.96 -3.29
CA ARG A 147 -7.38 1.81 -4.45
C ARG A 147 -6.70 0.44 -4.49
N LEU A 148 -6.20 -0.06 -3.36
CA LEU A 148 -5.60 -1.40 -3.28
C LEU A 148 -6.61 -2.50 -3.61
N THR A 149 -7.83 -2.40 -3.09
CA THR A 149 -8.91 -3.35 -3.41
C THR A 149 -9.25 -3.32 -4.90
N LEU A 150 -9.40 -2.13 -5.48
CA LEU A 150 -9.67 -1.97 -6.91
C LEU A 150 -8.53 -2.52 -7.78
N ALA A 151 -7.28 -2.30 -7.38
CA ALA A 151 -6.11 -2.76 -8.13
C ALA A 151 -5.91 -4.29 -8.07
N GLY A 152 -6.18 -4.92 -6.93
CA GLY A 152 -5.96 -6.37 -6.74
C GLY A 152 -7.19 -7.23 -7.03
N GLU A 153 -8.37 -6.77 -6.64
CA GLU A 153 -9.60 -7.56 -6.64
C GLU A 153 -10.61 -7.12 -7.71
N GLY A 154 -10.50 -5.88 -8.18
CA GLY A 154 -11.46 -5.28 -9.11
C GLY A 154 -12.77 -4.87 -8.43
N PHE A 155 -13.78 -4.65 -9.27
CA PHE A 155 -15.04 -4.01 -8.89
C PHE A 155 -16.24 -4.67 -9.56
N VAL A 156 -17.34 -4.78 -8.81
CA VAL A 156 -18.65 -5.28 -9.26
C VAL A 156 -19.74 -4.28 -8.90
N SER A 157 -20.41 -3.69 -9.89
CA SER A 157 -21.62 -2.90 -9.69
C SER A 157 -22.86 -3.69 -10.05
N ILE A 158 -23.93 -3.44 -9.31
CA ILE A 158 -25.23 -4.08 -9.53
C ILE A 158 -26.30 -3.02 -9.52
N PHE A 159 -27.12 -2.97 -10.57
CA PHE A 159 -28.25 -2.05 -10.67
C PHE A 159 -29.56 -2.82 -10.63
N MET A 160 -30.50 -2.33 -9.81
CA MET A 160 -31.85 -2.90 -9.71
C MET A 160 -32.87 -1.80 -9.44
N ALA A 161 -34.03 -1.89 -10.08
CA ALA A 161 -35.18 -1.05 -9.81
C ALA A 161 -36.30 -1.90 -9.21
N VAL A 162 -36.93 -1.43 -8.14
CA VAL A 162 -37.99 -2.13 -7.41
C VAL A 162 -39.16 -1.19 -7.15
N ASP A 163 -40.37 -1.72 -7.11
CA ASP A 163 -41.56 -1.02 -6.65
C ASP A 163 -41.85 -1.49 -5.22
N GLY A 164 -41.62 -0.60 -4.25
CA GLY A 164 -41.77 -0.92 -2.83
C GLY A 164 -43.23 -1.11 -2.41
N SER A 165 -44.18 -0.62 -3.21
CA SER A 165 -45.61 -0.72 -2.94
C SER A 165 -46.20 -2.00 -3.50
N ARG A 166 -45.88 -2.33 -4.74
CA ARG A 166 -46.29 -3.57 -5.43
C ARG A 166 -45.46 -4.79 -5.01
N ARG A 167 -44.31 -4.58 -4.36
CA ARG A 167 -43.37 -5.63 -3.91
C ARG A 167 -42.79 -6.42 -5.09
N GLU A 168 -42.44 -5.70 -6.15
CA GLU A 168 -41.97 -6.27 -7.42
C GLU A 168 -40.60 -5.71 -7.79
N VAL A 169 -39.82 -6.50 -8.53
CA VAL A 169 -38.62 -6.03 -9.22
C VAL A 169 -39.06 -5.54 -10.59
N ILE A 170 -38.80 -4.27 -10.87
CA ILE A 170 -39.18 -3.59 -12.12
C ILE A 170 -38.10 -3.80 -13.19
N ALA A 171 -36.83 -3.79 -12.80
CA ALA A 171 -35.69 -4.01 -13.70
C ALA A 171 -34.44 -4.50 -12.95
N GLY A 172 -33.56 -5.20 -13.67
CA GLY A 172 -32.34 -5.81 -13.13
C GLY A 172 -32.57 -7.17 -12.47
N PRO A 173 -31.53 -7.76 -11.83
CA PRO A 173 -30.22 -7.17 -11.56
C PRO A 173 -29.31 -7.13 -12.80
N GLU A 174 -28.86 -5.93 -13.15
CA GLU A 174 -27.79 -5.73 -14.13
C GLU A 174 -26.45 -5.71 -13.41
N ILE A 175 -25.56 -6.65 -13.73
CA ILE A 175 -24.26 -6.82 -13.07
C ILE A 175 -23.16 -6.40 -14.05
N HIS A 176 -22.35 -5.42 -13.66
CA HIS A 176 -21.17 -5.01 -14.42
C HIS A 176 -19.90 -5.24 -13.59
N THR A 177 -18.85 -5.68 -14.28
CA THR A 177 -17.56 -5.99 -13.65
C THR A 177 -16.43 -5.24 -14.35
N ARG A 178 -15.41 -4.86 -13.58
CA ARG A 178 -14.15 -4.28 -14.06
C ARG A 178 -13.00 -4.79 -13.22
N GLY A 179 -11.91 -5.24 -13.84
CA GLY A 179 -10.75 -5.79 -13.13
C GLY A 179 -11.00 -7.14 -12.44
N VAL A 180 -12.16 -7.74 -12.70
CA VAL A 180 -12.48 -9.12 -12.32
C VAL A 180 -12.10 -10.03 -13.49
N ALA A 181 -11.52 -11.20 -13.22
CA ALA A 181 -10.96 -12.06 -14.27
C ALA A 181 -12.06 -12.79 -15.04
N GLU A 182 -13.17 -13.03 -14.37
CA GLU A 182 -14.33 -13.73 -14.85
C GLU A 182 -15.20 -12.85 -15.76
N ASP A 183 -15.74 -13.46 -16.81
CA ASP A 183 -16.60 -12.80 -17.78
C ASP A 183 -18.00 -12.48 -17.22
N ALA A 184 -18.74 -11.66 -17.97
CA ALA A 184 -20.11 -11.29 -17.61
C ALA A 184 -21.04 -12.52 -17.53
N ASP A 185 -20.79 -13.57 -18.31
CA ASP A 185 -21.62 -14.79 -18.33
C ASP A 185 -21.54 -15.56 -17.02
N THR A 186 -20.37 -15.57 -16.38
CA THR A 186 -20.19 -16.15 -15.05
C THR A 186 -21.14 -15.50 -14.03
N PHE A 187 -21.35 -14.18 -14.13
CA PHE A 187 -22.24 -13.43 -13.24
C PHE A 187 -23.73 -13.55 -13.59
N LYS A 188 -24.08 -13.91 -14.84
CA LYS A 188 -25.48 -14.25 -15.18
C LYS A 188 -26.02 -15.41 -14.35
N THR A 189 -25.14 -16.33 -13.92
CA THR A 189 -25.54 -17.48 -13.09
C THR A 189 -25.99 -17.09 -11.67
N ILE A 190 -25.59 -15.93 -11.15
CA ILE A 190 -25.99 -15.45 -9.82
C ILE A 190 -27.16 -14.47 -9.85
N ALA A 191 -27.45 -13.85 -11.00
CA ALA A 191 -28.51 -12.86 -11.16
C ALA A 191 -29.89 -13.35 -10.64
N PRO A 192 -30.39 -14.56 -10.98
CA PRO A 192 -31.68 -15.04 -10.48
C PRO A 192 -31.74 -15.17 -8.95
N LYS A 193 -30.61 -15.51 -8.31
CA LYS A 193 -30.54 -15.64 -6.85
C LYS A 193 -30.54 -14.28 -6.16
N VAL A 194 -29.96 -13.27 -6.78
CA VAL A 194 -29.98 -11.88 -6.28
C VAL A 194 -31.39 -11.32 -6.36
N GLU A 195 -32.05 -11.50 -7.51
CA GLU A 195 -33.43 -11.10 -7.72
C GLU A 195 -34.37 -11.78 -6.70
N ALA A 196 -34.27 -13.10 -6.54
CA ALA A 196 -35.06 -13.85 -5.57
C ALA A 196 -34.87 -13.34 -4.14
N ALA A 197 -33.63 -13.07 -3.72
CA ALA A 197 -33.33 -12.55 -2.39
C ALA A 197 -33.95 -11.16 -2.13
N VAL A 198 -33.99 -10.31 -3.15
CA VAL A 198 -34.64 -8.99 -3.04
C VAL A 198 -36.16 -9.11 -3.07
N LEU A 199 -36.73 -9.95 -3.95
CA LEU A 199 -38.17 -10.22 -3.99
C LEU A 199 -38.67 -10.77 -2.65
N GLU A 200 -37.92 -11.68 -2.03
CA GLU A 200 -38.22 -12.19 -0.69
C GLU A 200 -38.21 -11.07 0.36
N ALA A 201 -37.21 -10.19 0.33
CA ALA A 201 -37.12 -9.05 1.23
C ALA A 201 -38.31 -8.08 1.07
N LEU A 202 -38.70 -7.77 -0.16
CA LEU A 202 -39.87 -6.95 -0.48
C LEU A 202 -41.17 -7.60 0.01
N ARG A 203 -41.33 -8.91 -0.20
CA ARG A 203 -42.48 -9.68 0.30
C ARG A 203 -42.58 -9.65 1.82
N ASN A 204 -41.43 -9.70 2.51
CA ASN A 204 -41.32 -9.57 3.96
C ASN A 204 -41.47 -8.12 4.46
N GLY A 205 -41.77 -7.16 3.58
CA GLY A 205 -42.07 -5.77 3.93
C GLY A 205 -40.88 -4.82 3.93
N THR A 206 -39.70 -5.25 3.49
CA THR A 206 -38.52 -4.38 3.39
C THR A 206 -38.69 -3.39 2.25
N LYS A 207 -38.77 -2.09 2.55
CA LYS A 207 -38.78 -1.00 1.55
C LYS A 207 -37.55 -0.10 1.62
N ASP A 208 -36.69 -0.31 2.62
CA ASP A 208 -35.51 0.51 2.82
C ASP A 208 -34.42 0.21 1.78
N ARG A 209 -34.02 1.23 1.04
CA ARG A 209 -33.00 1.13 -0.02
C ARG A 209 -31.69 0.54 0.50
N HIS A 210 -31.24 0.99 1.68
CA HIS A 210 -29.96 0.54 2.24
C HIS A 210 -30.01 -0.94 2.63
N GLN A 211 -31.11 -1.41 3.23
CA GLN A 211 -31.30 -2.83 3.54
C GLN A 211 -31.29 -3.69 2.27
N LEU A 212 -31.98 -3.27 1.21
CA LEU A 212 -31.96 -3.98 -0.08
C LEU A 212 -30.54 -4.03 -0.68
N GLN A 213 -29.80 -2.93 -0.63
CA GLN A 213 -28.39 -2.88 -1.02
C GLN A 213 -27.53 -3.87 -0.21
N GLN A 214 -27.71 -3.96 1.11
CA GLN A 214 -26.97 -4.90 1.94
C GLN A 214 -27.30 -6.36 1.60
N ILE A 215 -28.56 -6.67 1.27
CA ILE A 215 -28.97 -8.01 0.83
C ILE A 215 -28.25 -8.39 -0.46
N ILE A 216 -28.28 -7.51 -1.47
CA ILE A 216 -27.56 -7.73 -2.73
C ILE A 216 -26.07 -7.94 -2.48
N ARG A 217 -25.43 -7.05 -1.71
CA ARG A 217 -24.00 -7.14 -1.37
C ARG A 217 -23.65 -8.47 -0.70
N ARG A 218 -24.46 -8.93 0.25
CA ARG A 218 -24.22 -10.20 0.96
C ARG A 218 -24.41 -11.40 0.04
N THR A 219 -25.46 -11.41 -0.79
CA THR A 219 -25.76 -12.53 -1.70
C THR A 219 -24.63 -12.70 -2.72
N ILE A 220 -24.22 -11.62 -3.36
CA ILE A 220 -23.14 -11.62 -4.35
C ILE A 220 -21.79 -11.87 -3.69
N GLY A 221 -21.48 -11.17 -2.60
CA GLY A 221 -20.21 -11.32 -1.89
C GLY A 221 -19.97 -12.75 -1.42
N ARG A 222 -21.01 -13.44 -0.92
CA ARG A 222 -20.91 -14.84 -0.52
C ARG A 222 -20.64 -15.76 -1.72
N TRP A 223 -21.30 -15.53 -2.84
CA TRP A 223 -21.07 -16.30 -4.07
C TRP A 223 -19.68 -16.06 -4.66
N ILE A 224 -19.22 -14.80 -4.74
CA ILE A 224 -17.87 -14.46 -5.22
C ILE A 224 -16.82 -15.12 -4.32
N SER A 225 -16.98 -14.99 -2.99
CA SER A 225 -16.03 -15.59 -2.05
C SER A 225 -16.02 -17.12 -2.14
N SER A 226 -17.16 -17.78 -2.36
CA SER A 226 -17.22 -19.24 -2.43
C SER A 226 -16.74 -19.80 -3.76
N LYS A 227 -17.15 -19.17 -4.88
CA LYS A 227 -16.91 -19.68 -6.23
C LYS A 227 -15.57 -19.21 -6.79
N LEU A 228 -15.24 -17.93 -6.58
CA LEU A 228 -14.07 -17.27 -7.17
C LEU A 228 -12.93 -17.11 -6.17
N ARG A 229 -13.20 -17.25 -4.85
CA ARG A 229 -12.23 -17.03 -3.76
C ARG A 229 -11.61 -15.64 -3.78
N ARG A 230 -12.39 -14.65 -4.22
CA ARG A 230 -11.98 -13.24 -4.34
C ARG A 230 -12.82 -12.33 -3.45
N LYS A 231 -12.35 -11.08 -3.29
CA LYS A 231 -13.03 -10.06 -2.48
C LYS A 231 -13.05 -8.71 -3.20
N PRO A 232 -13.70 -8.60 -4.38
CA PRO A 232 -13.82 -7.34 -5.09
C PRO A 232 -14.64 -6.34 -4.29
N MET A 233 -14.49 -5.07 -4.66
CA MET A 233 -15.40 -4.03 -4.20
C MET A 233 -16.79 -4.27 -4.82
N ILE A 234 -17.83 -4.34 -3.99
CA ILE A 234 -19.22 -4.58 -4.41
C ILE A 234 -20.08 -3.36 -4.12
N VAL A 235 -20.61 -2.74 -5.17
CA VAL A 235 -21.43 -1.52 -5.09
C VAL A 235 -22.82 -1.79 -5.70
N PRO A 236 -23.80 -2.17 -4.86
CA PRO A 236 -25.18 -2.29 -5.28
C PRO A 236 -25.86 -0.92 -5.32
N GLN A 237 -26.65 -0.68 -6.35
CA GLN A 237 -27.48 0.50 -6.55
C GLN A 237 -28.92 0.04 -6.73
N VAL A 238 -29.78 0.48 -5.82
CA VAL A 238 -31.20 0.12 -5.83
C VAL A 238 -32.03 1.40 -5.97
N VAL A 239 -32.85 1.46 -7.00
CA VAL A 239 -33.87 2.49 -7.18
C VAL A 239 -35.19 1.93 -6.63
N VAL A 240 -35.75 2.60 -5.63
CA VAL A 240 -37.06 2.24 -5.05
C VAL A 240 -38.08 3.24 -5.57
N LEU A 241 -39.08 2.73 -6.30
CA LEU A 241 -40.24 3.45 -6.82
C LEU A 241 -41.45 3.27 -5.87
#